data_AF-A0AB38BLB0-F1
#
_entry.id   AF-A0AB38BLB0-F1
#
_cell.length_a   1.000
_cell.length_b   1.000
_cell.length_c   1.000
_cell.angle_alpha   90.00
_cell.angle_beta   90.00
_cell.angle_gamma   90.00
#
_symmetry.space_group_name_H-M   'P 1'
#
loop_
_entity.id
_entity.type
_entity.pdbx_description
1 polymer ?
#
loop_
_entity_poly.entity_id
_entity_poly.type
_entity_poly.pdbx_seq_one_letter_code
_entity_poly.pdbx_strand_id
1 'polypeptide(L)'
;MEIHFDGQSTEEFFQWMAAKIQDVTLPIVKETVEESLFDEELLTRKEVSKRILNCSVDTADKYYLYQPGFPYCERGGERLYPKKAVEKWIQKNTKYN
;
A
#
# COMPACT_ATOMS: atom_id res chain seq x y z
N MET A 1 -19.97 39.38 15.89
CA MET A 1 -20.45 38.73 14.65
C MET A 1 -21.56 37.78 15.06
N GLU A 2 -22.81 38.23 14.93
CA GLU A 2 -23.98 37.37 15.05
C GLU A 2 -24.27 36.85 13.65
N ILE A 3 -24.17 35.53 13.47
CA ILE A 3 -24.38 34.89 12.17
C ILE A 3 -25.88 34.66 12.03
N HIS A 4 -26.57 35.56 11.35
CA HIS A 4 -27.95 35.32 10.88
C HIS A 4 -27.89 34.35 9.71
N PHE A 5 -28.36 33.12 9.93
CA PHE A 5 -28.47 32.10 8.88
C PHE A 5 -29.77 32.32 8.09
N ASP A 6 -29.65 33.00 6.96
CA ASP A 6 -30.70 33.07 5.95
C ASP A 6 -30.70 31.76 5.13
N GLY A 7 -31.88 31.28 4.74
CA GLY A 7 -32.08 29.92 4.20
C GLY A 7 -31.24 29.62 2.94
N GLN A 8 -31.00 30.62 2.09
CA GLN A 8 -30.14 30.49 0.91
C GLN A 8 -28.64 30.41 1.27
N SER A 9 -28.19 31.16 2.28
CA SER A 9 -26.78 31.15 2.72
C SER A 9 -26.36 29.80 3.31
N THR A 10 -27.32 29.10 3.92
CA THR A 10 -27.11 27.78 4.51
C THR A 10 -26.90 26.72 3.44
N GLU A 11 -27.66 26.78 2.34
CA GLU A 11 -27.52 25.84 1.21
C GLU A 11 -26.17 26.05 0.50
N GLU A 12 -25.79 27.30 0.22
CA GLU A 12 -24.49 27.62 -0.39
C GLU A 12 -23.32 27.19 0.51
N PHE A 13 -23.47 27.36 1.83
CA PHE A 13 -22.50 26.88 2.82
C PHE A 13 -22.40 25.35 2.85
N PHE A 14 -23.52 24.62 2.78
CA PHE A 14 -23.52 23.16 2.70
C PHE A 14 -22.87 22.65 1.41
N GLN A 15 -23.15 23.27 0.27
CA GLN A 15 -22.53 22.89 -1.01
C GLN A 15 -21.02 23.14 -1.00
N TRP A 16 -20.57 24.27 -0.45
CA TRP A 16 -19.16 24.57 -0.26
C TRP A 16 -18.47 23.59 0.70
N MET A 17 -19.11 23.26 1.83
CA MET A 17 -18.62 22.25 2.77
C MET A 17 -18.54 20.87 2.13
N ALA A 18 -19.54 20.45 1.36
CA ALA A 18 -19.55 19.18 0.66
C ALA A 18 -18.40 19.08 -0.35
N ALA A 19 -18.20 20.11 -1.19
CA ALA A 19 -17.10 20.17 -2.14
C ALA A 19 -15.73 20.08 -1.43
N LYS A 20 -15.58 20.82 -0.32
CA LYS A 20 -14.34 20.84 0.45
C LYS A 20 -14.06 19.54 1.20
N ILE A 21 -15.10 18.87 1.71
CA ILE A 21 -14.98 17.54 2.31
C ILE A 21 -14.57 16.53 1.22
N GLN A 22 -15.13 16.61 0.01
CA GLN A 22 -14.82 15.70 -1.08
C GLN A 22 -13.36 15.84 -1.55
N ASP A 23 -12.86 17.07 -1.66
CA ASP A 23 -11.45 17.33 -2.03
C ASP A 23 -10.45 16.88 -0.93
N VAL A 24 -10.84 16.99 0.35
CA VAL A 24 -9.97 16.63 1.48
C VAL A 24 -10.03 15.13 1.81
N THR A 25 -11.16 14.46 1.58
CA THR A 25 -11.29 13.03 1.90
C THR A 25 -10.64 12.11 0.88
N LEU A 26 -10.57 12.48 -0.41
CA LEU A 26 -9.91 11.68 -1.45
C LEU A 26 -8.43 11.32 -1.17
N PRO A 27 -7.56 12.25 -0.73
CA PRO A 27 -6.18 11.91 -0.39
C PRO A 27 -6.08 11.06 0.88
N ILE A 28 -6.94 11.32 1.89
CA ILE A 28 -6.93 10.59 3.17
C ILE A 28 -7.40 9.14 2.97
N VAL A 29 -8.39 8.91 2.11
CA VAL A 29 -8.83 7.54 1.75
C VAL A 29 -7.73 6.81 0.98
N LYS A 30 -6.96 7.49 0.13
CA LYS A 30 -5.81 6.85 -0.56
C LYS A 30 -4.72 6.41 0.40
N GLU A 31 -4.32 7.24 1.36
CA GLU A 31 -3.32 6.88 2.37
C GLU A 31 -3.85 5.79 3.32
N THR A 32 -5.10 5.89 3.78
CA THR A 32 -5.66 4.96 4.77
C THR A 32 -6.05 3.60 4.15
N VAL A 33 -6.38 3.55 2.85
CA VAL A 33 -6.63 2.27 2.14
C VAL A 33 -5.31 1.52 1.87
N GLU A 34 -4.18 2.21 1.77
CA GLU A 34 -2.87 1.54 1.71
C GLU A 34 -2.49 0.88 3.06
N GLU A 35 -2.89 1.48 4.18
CA GLU A 35 -2.60 0.94 5.52
C GLU A 35 -3.60 -0.13 5.99
N SER A 36 -4.82 -0.19 5.44
CA SER A 36 -5.88 -1.12 5.87
C SER A 36 -5.82 -2.52 5.22
N LEU A 37 -4.64 -2.93 4.75
CA LEU A 37 -4.38 -4.29 4.24
C LEU A 37 -4.09 -5.28 5.38
N PHE A 38 -4.95 -5.30 6.41
CA PHE A 38 -4.87 -6.14 7.61
C PHE A 38 -5.02 -7.66 7.38
N ASP A 39 -4.69 -8.14 6.19
CA ASP A 39 -4.51 -9.57 5.88
C ASP A 39 -3.36 -9.71 4.85
N GLU A 40 -2.25 -9.00 5.10
CA GLU A 40 -1.08 -9.08 4.23
C GLU A 40 -0.46 -10.48 4.37
N GLU A 41 -0.72 -11.32 3.37
CA GLU A 41 -0.20 -12.69 3.29
C GLU A 41 1.33 -12.66 3.39
N LEU A 42 1.85 -13.16 4.51
CA LEU A 42 3.27 -13.33 4.76
C LEU A 42 3.73 -14.65 4.16
N LEU A 43 4.57 -14.57 3.14
CA LEU A 43 5.09 -15.71 2.43
C LEU A 43 6.42 -16.15 3.04
N THR A 44 6.64 -17.45 3.08
CA THR A 44 7.96 -18.03 3.34
C THR A 44 8.89 -17.87 2.13
N ARG A 45 10.19 -18.06 2.34
CA ARG A 45 11.20 -18.11 1.27
C ARG A 45 10.79 -19.02 0.10
N LYS A 46 10.22 -20.19 0.40
CA LYS A 46 9.77 -21.17 -0.63
C LYS A 46 8.55 -20.68 -1.40
N GLU A 47 7.67 -19.93 -0.75
CA GLU A 47 6.45 -19.43 -1.38
C GLU A 47 6.73 -18.23 -2.27
N VAL A 48 7.59 -17.30 -1.84
CA VAL A 48 8.03 -16.18 -2.70
C VAL A 48 8.69 -16.70 -3.97
N SER A 49 9.59 -17.67 -3.83
CA SER A 49 10.32 -18.21 -4.99
C SER A 49 9.38 -18.86 -6.00
N LYS A 50 8.38 -19.64 -5.53
CA LYS A 50 7.45 -20.36 -6.41
C LYS A 50 6.30 -19.49 -6.93
N ARG A 51 5.65 -18.72 -6.06
CA ARG A 51 4.40 -18.02 -6.38
C ARG A 51 4.62 -16.68 -7.06
N ILE A 52 5.73 -16.01 -6.74
CA ILE A 52 6.00 -14.66 -7.27
C ILE A 52 7.13 -14.71 -8.30
N LEU A 53 8.30 -15.25 -7.93
CA LEU A 53 9.48 -15.21 -8.79
C LEU A 53 9.54 -16.36 -9.81
N ASN A 54 8.66 -17.35 -9.68
CA ASN A 54 8.62 -18.59 -10.48
C ASN A 54 10.01 -19.21 -10.72
N CYS A 55 10.84 -19.25 -9.68
CA CYS A 55 12.22 -19.74 -9.76
C CYS A 55 12.56 -20.67 -8.58
N SER A 56 13.75 -21.28 -8.66
CA SER A 56 14.27 -22.09 -7.56
C SER A 56 14.57 -21.24 -6.33
N VAL A 57 14.50 -21.85 -5.15
CA VAL A 57 14.77 -21.20 -3.87
C VAL A 57 16.21 -20.67 -3.77
N ASP A 58 17.15 -21.30 -4.47
CA ASP A 58 18.56 -20.88 -4.51
C ASP A 58 18.75 -19.69 -5.47
N THR A 59 18.03 -19.70 -6.60
CA THR A 59 18.00 -18.56 -7.53
C THR A 59 17.37 -17.34 -6.87
N ALA A 60 16.27 -17.53 -6.13
CA ALA A 60 15.61 -16.47 -5.39
C ALA A 60 16.57 -15.80 -4.40
N ASP A 61 17.33 -16.59 -3.64
CA ASP A 61 18.30 -16.06 -2.68
C ASP A 61 19.40 -15.27 -3.36
N LYS A 62 20.02 -15.87 -4.38
CA LYS A 62 21.19 -15.30 -5.03
C LYS A 62 20.88 -13.95 -5.69
N TYR A 63 19.69 -13.81 -6.28
CA TYR A 63 19.37 -12.66 -7.12
C TYR A 63 18.32 -11.72 -6.53
N TYR A 64 17.53 -12.15 -5.54
CA TYR A 64 16.41 -11.35 -5.02
C TYR A 64 16.43 -11.20 -3.50
N LEU A 65 16.33 -12.29 -2.72
CA LEU A 65 16.02 -12.21 -1.28
C LEU A 65 17.14 -11.56 -0.44
N TYR A 66 18.39 -11.59 -0.91
CA TYR A 66 19.52 -10.92 -0.28
C TYR A 66 19.89 -9.58 -0.95
N GLN A 67 19.10 -9.11 -1.92
CA GLN A 67 19.33 -7.79 -2.51
C GLN A 67 19.03 -6.69 -1.48
N PRO A 68 19.85 -5.62 -1.46
CA PRO A 68 19.60 -4.48 -0.59
C PRO A 68 18.23 -3.85 -0.93
N GLY A 69 17.40 -3.69 0.10
CA GLY A 69 16.06 -3.11 -0.04
C GLY A 69 14.99 -4.09 -0.53
N PHE A 70 15.27 -5.39 -0.62
CA PHE A 70 14.22 -6.39 -0.81
C PHE A 70 13.32 -6.44 0.43
N PRO A 71 11.98 -6.44 0.29
CA PRO A 71 11.07 -6.36 1.42
C PRO A 71 11.01 -7.69 2.18
N TYR A 72 11.38 -7.67 3.46
CA TYR A 72 11.28 -8.79 4.38
C TYR A 72 10.93 -8.32 5.79
N CYS A 73 10.34 -9.21 6.57
CA CYS A 73 10.06 -9.07 8.00
C CYS A 73 10.70 -10.25 8.74
N GLU A 74 11.23 -10.02 9.93
CA GLU A 74 11.76 -11.09 10.77
C GLU A 74 10.75 -11.47 11.85
N ARG A 75 10.40 -12.76 11.94
CA ARG A 75 9.51 -13.30 12.97
C ARG A 75 10.12 -14.57 13.54
N GLY A 76 10.56 -14.52 14.80
CA GLY A 76 11.13 -15.68 15.49
C GLY A 76 12.45 -16.20 14.89
N GLY A 77 13.22 -15.34 14.22
CA GLY A 77 14.47 -15.72 13.55
C GLY A 77 14.31 -16.19 12.10
N GLU A 78 13.08 -16.33 11.60
CA GLU A 78 12.81 -16.61 10.21
C GLU A 78 12.40 -15.34 9.44
N ARG A 79 12.83 -15.25 8.17
CA ARG A 79 12.41 -14.19 7.26
C ARG A 79 11.10 -14.57 6.59
N LEU A 80 10.12 -13.71 6.79
CA LEU A 80 8.83 -13.73 6.11
C LEU A 80 8.77 -12.55 5.14
N TYR A 81 8.03 -12.73 4.06
CA TYR A 81 8.03 -11.80 2.96
C TYR A 81 6.59 -11.34 2.70
N PRO A 82 6.26 -10.06 2.97
CA PRO A 82 4.93 -9.55 2.70
C PRO A 82 4.68 -9.58 1.18
N LYS A 83 3.67 -10.34 0.76
CA LYS A 83 3.41 -10.60 -0.66
C LYS A 83 3.31 -9.32 -1.49
N LYS A 84 2.51 -8.35 -1.04
CA LYS A 84 2.27 -7.11 -1.80
C LYS A 84 3.52 -6.23 -1.86
N ALA A 85 4.29 -6.17 -0.77
CA ALA A 85 5.56 -5.46 -0.78
C ALA A 85 6.54 -6.08 -1.80
N VAL A 86 6.65 -7.42 -1.83
CA VAL A 86 7.47 -8.13 -2.82
C VAL A 86 7.00 -7.85 -4.25
N GLU A 87 5.70 -7.93 -4.52
CA GLU A 87 5.13 -7.62 -5.84
C GLU A 87 5.42 -6.17 -6.26
N LYS A 88 5.21 -5.19 -5.37
CA LYS A 88 5.55 -3.77 -5.60
C LYS A 88 7.04 -3.59 -5.90
N TRP A 89 7.91 -4.28 -5.17
CA TRP A 89 9.35 -4.22 -5.39
C TRP A 89 9.74 -4.77 -6.77
N ILE A 90 9.16 -5.89 -7.19
CA ILE A 90 9.42 -6.47 -8.52
C ILE A 90 8.95 -5.52 -9.62
N GLN A 91 7.74 -4.97 -9.50
CA GLN A 91 7.21 -4.00 -10.47
C GLN A 91 8.14 -2.78 -10.60
N LYS A 92 8.66 -2.26 -9.48
CA LYS A 92 9.57 -1.11 -9.47
C LYS A 92 10.95 -1.40 -10.06
N ASN A 93 11.46 -2.61 -9.87
CA ASN A 93 12.81 -2.99 -10.30
C ASN A 93 12.86 -3.72 -11.65
N THR A 94 11.71 -4.07 -12.21
CA THR A 94 11.62 -4.64 -13.57
C THR A 94 11.77 -3.51 -14.59
N LYS A 95 12.79 -3.62 -15.43
CA LYS A 95 12.98 -2.71 -16.57
C LYS A 95 12.20 -3.26 -17.75
N TYR A 96 11.26 -2.48 -18.28
CA TYR A 96 10.64 -2.76 -19.57
C TYR A 96 11.62 -2.32 -20.66
N ASN A 97 11.92 -3.24 -21.57
CA ASN A 97 12.79 -3.00 -22.72
C ASN A 97 11.95 -2.88 -23.98
#